data_AF-A0A085EZ59-F1
#
_entry.id   AF-A0A085EZ59-F1
#
_cell.length_a   1.000
_cell.length_b   1.000
_cell.length_c   1.000
_cell.angle_alpha   90.00
_cell.angle_beta   90.00
_cell.angle_gamma   90.00
#
_symmetry.space_group_name_H-M   'P 1'
#
loop_
_entity.id
_entity.type
_entity.pdbx_description
1 polymer ?
#
loop_
_entity_poly.entity_id
_entity_poly.type
_entity_poly.pdbx_seq_one_letter_code
_entity_poly.pdbx_strand_id
1 'polypeptide(L)' 'MRAIRTRLGVIPPGLLAGTFAYSAIIEYLPNPVFVIRQDERGLAEQAFETLVQAMRGERPAEQVQFVATNLVSYQVPGF' A
#
# COMPACT_ATOMS: atom_id res chain seq x y z
N MET A 1 11.70 10.17 0.71
CA MET A 1 12.26 11.01 1.80
C MET A 1 13.76 11.27 1.71
N ARG A 2 14.63 10.26 1.54
CA ARG A 2 16.10 10.46 1.48
C ARG A 2 16.56 11.51 0.45
N ALA A 3 16.05 11.45 -0.78
CA ALA A 3 16.42 12.39 -1.84
C ALA A 3 16.11 13.86 -1.50
N ILE A 4 14.97 14.10 -0.82
CA ILE A 4 14.57 15.44 -0.36
C ILE A 4 15.57 15.94 0.68
N ARG A 5 15.87 15.12 1.70
CA ARG A 5 16.85 15.46 2.74
C ARG A 5 18.24 15.70 2.16
N THR A 6 18.67 14.88 1.20
CA THR A 6 19.97 15.06 0.52
C THR A 6 20.04 16.38 -0.24
N ARG A 7 18.93 16.82 -0.84
CA ARG A 7 18.88 18.06 -1.63
C ARG A 7 18.69 19.32 -0.77
N LEU A 8 17.91 19.24 0.31
CA LEU A 8 17.49 20.40 1.11
C LEU A 8 18.13 20.46 2.51
N GLY A 9 18.93 19.46 2.89
CA GLY A 9 19.49 19.31 4.25
C GLY A 9 18.48 18.85 5.30
N VAL A 10 17.20 19.20 5.13
CA VAL A 10 16.09 18.84 6.03
C VAL A 10 14.90 18.28 5.25
N ILE A 11 13.98 17.61 5.94
CA ILE A 11 12.66 17.31 5.38
C ILE A 11 11.72 18.45 5.81
N PRO A 12 11.05 19.15 4.87
CA PRO A 12 10.12 20.21 5.23
C PRO A 12 9.01 19.69 6.16
N PRO A 13 8.66 20.40 7.25
CA PRO A 13 7.69 19.93 8.22
C PRO A 13 6.28 19.78 7.62
N GLY A 14 5.90 20.63 6.66
CA GLY A 14 4.62 20.55 5.95
C GLY A 14 4.59 19.58 4.77
N LEU A 15 5.63 18.78 4.56
CA LEU A 15 5.65 17.83 3.44
C LEU A 15 4.67 16.67 3.71
N LEU A 16 3.74 16.44 2.80
CA LEU A 16 2.87 15.27 2.78
C LEU A 16 3.49 14.19 1.88
N ALA A 17 3.42 12.93 2.31
CA ALA A 17 3.87 11.79 1.52
C ALA A 17 2.72 10.79 1.29
N GLY A 18 2.74 10.13 0.14
CA GLY A 18 1.83 9.04 -0.21
C GLY A 18 2.61 7.80 -0.67
N THR A 19 2.18 6.61 -0.27
CA THR A 19 2.80 5.34 -0.71
C THR A 19 1.78 4.19 -0.78
N PHE A 20 2.08 3.19 -1.61
CA PHE A 20 1.37 1.90 -1.65
C PHE A 20 2.07 0.83 -0.81
N ALA A 21 3.35 1.03 -0.48
CA ALA A 21 4.13 0.09 0.29
C ALA A 21 4.04 0.44 1.78
N TYR A 22 3.19 -0.29 2.52
CA TYR A 22 3.23 -0.21 3.97
C TYR A 22 4.51 -0.84 4.51
N SER A 23 5.13 -0.18 5.48
CA SER A 23 6.21 -0.72 6.30
C SER A 23 6.11 -0.11 7.70
N ALA A 24 6.48 -0.87 8.73
CA ALA A 24 6.34 -0.42 10.13
C ALA A 24 7.08 0.90 10.41
N ILE A 25 8.14 1.21 9.67
CA ILE A 25 8.89 2.46 9.82
C ILE A 25 8.05 3.71 9.52
N ILE A 26 6.96 3.58 8.76
CA ILE A 26 6.07 4.69 8.41
C ILE A 26 5.41 5.29 9.65
N GLU A 27 5.09 4.47 10.65
CA GLU A 27 4.42 4.90 11.88
C GLU A 27 5.29 5.84 12.74
N TYR A 28 6.60 5.88 12.47
CA TYR A 28 7.58 6.70 13.19
C TYR A 28 8.07 7.91 12.38
N LEU A 29 7.53 8.13 11.17
CA LEU A 29 7.94 9.27 10.36
C LEU A 29 7.34 10.57 10.92
N PRO A 30 8.14 11.65 11.01
CA PRO A 30 7.68 12.91 11.59
C PRO A 30 6.69 13.67 10.67
N ASN A 31 6.58 13.26 9.41
CA ASN A 31 5.67 13.85 8.44
C ASN A 31 4.44 12.96 8.26
N PRO A 32 3.24 13.52 8.02
CA PRO A 32 2.07 12.74 7.66
C PRO A 32 2.32 11.88 6.42
N VAL A 33 1.94 10.61 6.50
CA VAL A 33 2.03 9.67 5.37
C VAL A 33 0.69 9.01 5.12
N PHE A 34 0.18 9.20 3.91
CA PHE A 34 -0.96 8.47 3.39
C PHE A 34 -0.48 7.13 2.80
N VAL A 35 -1.08 6.04 3.25
CA VAL A 35 -0.73 4.70 2.79
C VAL A 35 -1.97 4.01 2.24
N ILE A 36 -1.87 3.56 0.99
CA ILE A 36 -2.87 2.66 0.40
C ILE A 36 -2.48 1.24 0.81
N ARG A 37 -3.23 0.68 1.75
CA ARG A 37 -3.09 -0.68 2.27
C ARG A 37 -3.83 -1.63 1.32
N GLN A 38 -3.07 -2.44 0.58
CA GLN A 38 -3.63 -3.50 -0.22
C GLN A 38 -4.21 -4.59 0.68
N ASP A 39 -5.36 -5.14 0.29
CA ASP A 39 -5.88 -6.36 0.90
C ASP A 39 -5.13 -7.56 0.31
N GLU A 40 -3.91 -7.79 0.82
CA GLU A 40 -3.04 -8.89 0.38
C GLU A 40 -3.70 -10.25 0.57
N ARG A 41 -4.52 -10.39 1.61
CA ARG A 41 -5.26 -11.60 1.88
C ARG A 41 -6.33 -11.82 0.81
N GLY A 42 -7.17 -10.82 0.55
CA GLY A 42 -8.21 -10.91 -0.49
C GLY A 42 -7.62 -11.14 -1.88
N LEU A 43 -6.48 -10.50 -2.20
CA LEU A 43 -5.72 -10.76 -3.43
C LEU A 43 -5.23 -12.21 -3.51
N ALA A 44 -4.67 -12.75 -2.42
CA ALA A 44 -4.20 -14.13 -2.39
C ALA A 44 -5.36 -15.12 -2.54
N GLU A 45 -6.46 -14.92 -1.82
CA GLU A 45 -7.66 -15.77 -1.89
C GLU A 45 -8.19 -15.83 -3.34
N GLN A 46 -8.36 -14.68 -4.01
CA GLN A 46 -8.78 -14.63 -5.41
C GLN A 46 -7.79 -15.30 -6.37
N ALA A 47 -6.48 -15.09 -6.16
CA ALA A 47 -5.45 -15.73 -6.97
C ALA A 47 -5.50 -17.27 -6.82
N PHE A 48 -5.66 -17.77 -5.60
CA PHE A 48 -5.78 -19.21 -5.35
C PHE A 48 -7.04 -19.81 -5.96
N GLU A 49 -8.19 -19.15 -5.85
CA GLU A 49 -9.43 -19.62 -6.48
C GLU A 49 -9.28 -19.70 -8.00
N THR A 50 -8.66 -18.68 -8.61
CA THR A 50 -8.38 -18.65 -10.05
C THR A 50 -7.47 -19.82 -10.48
N LEU A 51 -6.44 -20.12 -9.69
CA LEU A 51 -5.55 -21.27 -9.95
C LEU A 51 -6.32 -22.60 -9.83
N VAL A 52 -7.18 -22.75 -8.83
CA VAL A 52 -7.99 -23.96 -8.63
C VAL A 52 -8.96 -24.18 -9.80
N GLN A 53 -9.61 -23.12 -10.28
CA GLN A 53 -10.48 -23.18 -11.47
C GLN A 53 -9.68 -23.64 -12.71
N ALA A 54 -8.52 -23.03 -12.94
CA ALA A 54 -7.64 -23.41 -14.05
C ALA A 54 -7.20 -24.88 -13.98
N MET A 55 -6.86 -25.38 -12.78
CA MET A 55 -6.49 -26.79 -12.56
C MET A 55 -7.65 -27.76 -12.81
N ARG A 56 -8.90 -27.32 -12.67
CA ARG A 56 -10.10 -28.11 -12.99
C ARG A 56 -10.44 -28.09 -14.49
N GLY A 57 -9.67 -27.37 -15.30
CA GLY A 57 -9.96 -27.16 -16.73
C GLY A 57 -11.08 -26.15 -16.97
N GLU A 58 -11.52 -25.44 -15.93
CA GLU A 58 -12.44 -24.31 -16.08
C GLU A 58 -11.66 -23.14 -16.67
N ARG A 59 -12.25 -22.39 -17.60
CA ARG A 59 -11.64 -21.14 -18.07
C ARG A 59 -11.85 -20.10 -16.98
N PRO A 60 -10.79 -19.52 -16.40
CA PRO A 60 -10.95 -18.38 -15.52
C PRO A 60 -11.65 -17.28 -16.32
N ALA A 61 -12.59 -16.58 -15.68
CA ALA A 61 -13.29 -15.48 -16.34
C ALA A 61 -12.26 -14.47 -16.88
N GLU A 62 -12.39 -14.06 -18.14
CA GLU A 62 -11.55 -13.00 -18.75
C GLU A 62 -11.75 -11.62 -18.10
N GLN A 63 -12.61 -11.55 -17.09
CA GLN A 63 -12.97 -10.32 -16.41
C GLN A 63 -11.92 -9.94 -15.37
N VAL A 64 -11.51 -8.67 -15.42
CA VAL A 64 -10.69 -8.04 -14.39
C VAL A 64 -11.40 -8.16 -13.05
N GLN A 65 -10.77 -8.85 -12.10
CA GLN A 65 -11.23 -8.89 -10.72
C GLN A 65 -10.67 -7.68 -9.97
N PHE A 66 -11.55 -7.03 -9.21
CA PHE A 66 -11.18 -5.88 -8.37
C PHE A 66 -11.11 -6.32 -6.91
N VAL A 67 -10.01 -5.98 -6.25
CA VAL A 67 -9.87 -6.08 -4.79
C VAL A 67 -9.83 -4.67 -4.22
N ALA A 68 -10.73 -4.39 -3.28
CA ALA A 68 -10.77 -3.09 -2.61
C ALA A 68 -9.50 -2.86 -1.78
N THR A 69 -9.06 -1.61 -1.68
CA THR A 69 -7.91 -1.22 -0.86
C THR A 69 -8.32 -0.15 0.15
N ASN A 70 -7.59 -0.06 1.26
CA ASN A 70 -7.87 0.92 2.31
C ASN A 70 -6.87 2.07 2.26
N LEU A 71 -7.36 3.31 2.31
CA LEU A 71 -6.50 4.48 2.51
C LEU A 71 -6.38 4.76 4.02
N VAL A 72 -5.15 4.75 4.54
CA VAL A 72 -4.86 5.02 5.95
C VAL A 72 -3.93 6.22 6.05
N SER A 73 -4.24 7.15 6.95
CA SER A 73 -3.38 8.27 7.28
C SER A 73 -2.59 7.95 8.55
N TYR A 74 -1.25 7.92 8.43
CA TYR A 74 -0.35 7.79 9.57
C TYR A 74 0.19 9.15 9.97
N GLN A 75 0.05 9.48 11.25
CA GLN A 75 0.55 10.70 11.85
C GLN A 75 1.12 10.36 13.23
N VAL A 76 2.30 10.88 13.55
CA VAL A 76 2.86 10.78 14.90
C VAL A 76 2.07 11.76 15.80
N PRO A 77 1.40 11.30 16.86
CA PRO A 77 0.69 12.20 17.77
C PRO A 77 1.69 13.05 18.54
N GLY A 78 1.60 14.38 18.45
CA GLY A 78 2.29 15.29 19.37
C GLY A 78 3.54 16.03 18.86
N PHE A 79 3.66 16.24 17.55
CA PHE A 79 4.48 17.34 16.99
C PHE A 79 3.58 18.41 16.37
#